data_AF-A0A1M3GU38-F1
#
_entry.id   AF-A0A1M3GU38-F1
#
_cell.length_a   1.000
_cell.length_b   1.000
_cell.length_c   1.000
_cell.angle_alpha   90.00
_cell.angle_beta   90.00
_cell.angle_gamma   90.00
#
_symmetry.space_group_name_H-M   'P 1'
#
loop_
_entity.id
_entity.type
_entity.pdbx_description
1 polymer ?
#
loop_
_entity_poly.entity_id
_entity_poly.type
_entity_poly.pdbx_seq_one_letter_code
_entity_poly.pdbx_strand_id
1 'polypeptide(L)'
;MSTDLHPSIVALISLAANVAANHPGQGLCQLERLKDYGVSREQIDTVIEIARHIRDESAQKLDAKFDAAYAGHFPQAAGRLAAIAVAENGACCTPTPSGKSCC
;
A
#
# COMPACT_ATOMS: atom_id res chain seq x y z
N MET A 1 1.31 -22.26 34.33
CA MET A 1 0.12 -22.06 33.47
C MET A 1 0.63 -21.75 32.08
N SER A 2 0.38 -22.60 31.09
CA SER A 2 0.81 -22.31 29.72
C SER A 2 -0.07 -21.19 29.16
N THR A 3 0.54 -20.03 28.93
CA THR A 3 -0.06 -18.85 28.30
C THR A 3 0.03 -18.95 26.78
N ASP A 4 -0.08 -20.16 26.24
CA ASP A 4 0.14 -20.38 24.82
C ASP A 4 -1.15 -20.10 24.07
N LEU A 5 -1.08 -19.08 23.20
CA LEU A 5 -2.15 -18.77 22.27
C LEU A 5 -2.37 -19.96 21.33
N HIS A 6 -3.64 -20.22 21.01
CA HIS A 6 -3.97 -21.23 20.01
C HIS A 6 -3.24 -20.89 18.69
N PRO A 7 -2.65 -21.88 17.97
CA PRO A 7 -1.87 -21.62 16.76
C PRO A 7 -2.59 -20.81 15.69
N SER A 8 -3.93 -20.93 15.58
CA SER A 8 -4.72 -20.12 14.65
C SER A 8 -4.69 -18.63 14.98
N ILE A 9 -4.65 -18.25 16.26
CA ILE A 9 -4.57 -16.86 16.71
C ILE A 9 -3.20 -16.29 16.32
N VAL A 10 -2.14 -17.05 16.56
CA VAL A 10 -0.77 -16.66 16.18
C VAL A 10 -0.66 -16.48 14.67
N ALA A 11 -1.27 -17.38 13.89
CA ALA A 11 -1.29 -17.30 12.43
C ALA A 11 -2.07 -16.08 11.92
N LEU A 12 -3.22 -15.75 12.52
CA LEU A 12 -4.00 -14.55 12.19
C LEU A 12 -3.23 -13.26 12.49
N ILE A 13 -2.60 -13.18 13.66
CA ILE A 13 -1.78 -12.02 14.05
C ILE A 13 -0.59 -11.87 13.09
N SER A 14 0.05 -12.99 12.73
CA SER A 14 1.18 -12.99 11.79
C SER A 14 0.75 -12.50 10.40
N LEU A 15 -0.41 -12.95 9.90
CA LEU A 15 -0.98 -12.45 8.65
C LEU A 15 -1.24 -10.93 8.72
N ALA A 16 -1.91 -10.47 9.77
CA ALA A 16 -2.20 -9.06 9.98
C ALA A 16 -0.92 -8.21 9.99
N ALA A 17 0.10 -8.64 10.73
CA ALA A 17 1.38 -7.96 10.82
C ALA A 17 2.09 -7.88 9.46
N ASN A 18 2.07 -8.96 8.67
CA ASN A 18 2.68 -8.98 7.34
C ASN A 18 1.98 -8.01 6.38
N VAL A 19 0.64 -7.96 6.41
CA VAL A 19 -0.14 -7.03 5.59
C VAL A 19 0.11 -5.58 6.04
N ALA A 20 0.09 -5.32 7.35
CA ALA A 20 0.29 -3.98 7.92
C ALA A 20 1.71 -3.45 7.64
N ALA A 21 2.73 -4.31 7.68
CA ALA A 21 4.12 -3.95 7.39
C ALA A 21 4.43 -3.82 5.89
N ASN A 22 3.45 -4.03 5.02
CA ASN A 22 3.62 -4.07 3.57
C ASN A 22 4.70 -5.09 3.13
N HIS A 23 4.76 -6.25 3.80
CA HIS A 23 5.74 -7.29 3.49
C HIS A 23 5.52 -7.82 2.07
N PRO A 24 6.58 -8.06 1.26
CA PRO A 24 6.46 -8.46 -0.15
C PRO A 24 5.54 -9.68 -0.40
N GLY A 25 5.52 -10.63 0.54
CA GLY A 25 4.69 -11.82 0.45
C GLY A 25 3.27 -11.70 1.05
N GLN A 26 2.94 -10.57 1.70
CA GLN A 26 1.65 -10.27 2.36
C GLN A 26 1.03 -11.41 3.19
N GLY A 27 1.83 -12.36 3.66
CA GLY A 27 1.35 -13.53 4.40
C GLY A 27 0.55 -14.55 3.60
N LEU A 28 0.63 -14.55 2.26
CA LEU A 28 -0.12 -15.49 1.41
C LEU A 28 0.17 -16.97 1.76
N CYS A 29 1.40 -17.28 2.19
CA CYS A 29 1.80 -18.61 2.64
C CYS A 29 1.17 -19.05 3.98
N GLN A 30 0.50 -18.16 4.70
CA GLN A 30 -0.22 -18.47 5.94
C GLN A 30 -1.70 -18.77 5.71
N LEU A 31 -2.25 -18.41 4.54
CA LEU A 31 -3.66 -18.64 4.23
C LEU A 31 -4.04 -20.12 4.20
N GLU A 32 -3.17 -20.98 3.67
CA GLU A 32 -3.40 -22.43 3.67
C GLU A 32 -3.43 -23.00 5.08
N ARG A 33 -2.47 -22.61 5.93
CA ARG A 33 -2.45 -23.01 7.34
C ARG A 33 -3.67 -22.54 8.11
N LEU A 34 -4.17 -21.34 7.83
CA LEU A 34 -5.39 -20.83 8.46
C LEU A 34 -6.63 -21.64 8.07
N LYS A 35 -6.71 -22.11 6.82
CA LYS A 35 -7.75 -23.04 6.37
C LYS A 35 -7.66 -24.38 7.09
N ASP A 36 -6.45 -24.92 7.27
CA ASP A 36 -6.22 -26.18 7.99
C ASP A 36 -6.65 -26.08 9.46
N TYR A 37 -6.50 -24.89 10.07
CA TYR A 37 -7.00 -24.61 11.41
C TYR A 37 -8.52 -24.35 11.49
N GLY A 38 -9.25 -24.45 10.37
CA GLY A 38 -10.70 -24.24 10.32
C GLY A 38 -11.13 -22.77 10.48
N VAL A 39 -10.22 -21.82 10.24
CA VAL A 39 -10.55 -20.40 10.31
C VAL A 39 -11.41 -20.03 9.10
N SER A 40 -12.55 -19.38 9.36
CA SER A 40 -13.48 -19.00 8.30
C SER A 40 -12.90 -17.90 7.42
N ARG A 41 -13.35 -17.85 6.17
CA ARG A 41 -12.91 -16.82 5.22
C ARG A 41 -13.27 -15.42 5.73
N GLU A 42 -14.45 -15.27 6.31
CA GLU A 42 -14.95 -13.99 6.85
C GLU A 42 -14.04 -13.47 7.96
N GLN A 43 -13.52 -14.35 8.83
CA GLN A 43 -12.59 -13.98 9.87
C GLN A 43 -11.23 -13.54 9.30
N ILE A 44 -10.73 -14.24 8.27
CA ILE A 44 -9.49 -13.86 7.58
C ILE A 44 -9.65 -12.50 6.89
N ASP A 45 -10.75 -12.31 6.16
CA ASP A 45 -11.07 -11.07 5.44
C ASP A 45 -11.16 -9.89 6.42
N THR A 46 -11.82 -10.08 7.57
CA THR A 46 -11.90 -9.06 8.64
C THR A 46 -10.51 -8.64 9.14
N VAL A 47 -9.62 -9.60 9.39
CA VAL A 47 -8.27 -9.31 9.87
C VAL A 47 -7.43 -8.58 8.81
N ILE A 48 -7.59 -8.96 7.53
CA ILE A 48 -6.93 -8.28 6.42
C ILE A 48 -7.44 -6.83 6.28
N GLU A 49 -8.74 -6.60 6.42
CA GLU A 49 -9.34 -5.27 6.36
C GLU A 49 -8.78 -4.35 7.46
N ILE A 50 -8.75 -4.85 8.70
CA ILE A 50 -8.17 -4.11 9.84
C ILE A 50 -6.70 -3.77 9.57
N ALA A 51 -5.91 -4.74 9.10
CA ALA A 51 -4.49 -4.53 8.84
C ALA A 51 -4.24 -3.50 7.72
N ARG A 52 -5.04 -3.53 6.65
CA ARG A 52 -4.99 -2.55 5.56
C ARG A 52 -5.34 -1.16 6.05
N HIS A 53 -6.41 -1.03 6.84
CA HIS A 53 -6.83 0.24 7.41
C HIS A 53 -5.70 0.89 8.23
N ILE A 54 -5.07 0.12 9.14
CA ILE A 54 -3.96 0.63 9.96
C ILE A 54 -2.77 1.07 9.12
N ARG A 55 -2.39 0.28 8.11
CA ARG A 55 -1.29 0.61 7.19
C ARG A 55 -1.58 1.91 6.45
N ASP A 56 -2.76 2.02 5.87
CA ASP A 56 -3.13 3.16 5.02
C ASP A 56 -3.26 4.44 5.85
N GLU A 57 -3.85 4.36 7.05
CA GLU A 57 -3.92 5.48 8.00
C GLU A 57 -2.50 5.93 8.45
N SER A 58 -1.62 4.96 8.73
CA SER A 58 -0.23 5.25 9.12
C SER A 58 0.56 5.92 8.00
N ALA A 59 0.40 5.44 6.76
CA ALA A 59 1.02 6.03 5.58
C ALA A 59 0.55 7.48 5.37
N GLN A 60 -0.76 7.71 5.41
CA GLN A 60 -1.34 9.06 5.28
C GLN A 60 -0.79 10.03 6.34
N LYS A 61 -0.66 9.58 7.60
CA LYS A 61 -0.10 10.40 8.68
C LYS A 61 1.39 10.70 8.49
N LEU A 62 2.16 9.74 7.97
CA LEU A 62 3.58 9.91 7.67
C LEU A 62 3.78 10.91 6.52
N ASP A 63 3.00 10.77 5.44
CA ASP A 63 3.03 11.68 4.30
C ASP A 63 2.65 13.10 4.73
N ALA A 64 1.55 13.26 5.49
CA ALA A 64 1.15 14.57 6.01
C ALA A 64 2.22 15.22 6.90
N LYS A 65 2.93 14.42 7.71
CA LYS A 65 4.04 14.93 8.53
C LYS A 65 5.22 15.38 7.67
N PHE A 66 5.55 14.62 6.62
CA PHE A 66 6.60 14.99 5.67
C PHE A 66 6.24 16.27 4.93
N ASP A 67 5.03 16.37 4.40
CA ASP A 67 4.54 17.54 3.67
C ASP A 67 4.56 18.80 4.54
N ALA A 68 4.13 18.70 5.79
CA ALA A 68 4.19 19.81 6.74
C ALA A 68 5.64 20.27 7.02
N ALA A 69 6.57 19.33 7.20
CA ALA A 69 7.98 19.65 7.38
C ALA A 69 8.58 20.29 6.10
N TYR A 70 8.27 19.72 4.93
CA TYR A 70 8.73 20.23 3.64
C TYR A 70 8.22 21.64 3.35
N ALA A 71 6.93 21.92 3.61
CA ALA A 71 6.36 23.26 3.48
C ALA A 71 7.04 24.29 4.40
N GLY A 72 7.44 23.88 5.61
CA GLY A 72 8.22 24.72 6.52
C GLY A 72 9.62 25.06 5.99
N HIS A 73 10.25 24.16 5.24
CA HIS A 73 11.54 24.40 4.58
C HIS A 73 11.42 25.18 3.27
N PHE A 74 10.30 25.03 2.54
CA PHE A 74 10.10 25.62 1.22
C PHE A 74 8.70 26.25 1.08
N PRO A 75 8.47 27.44 1.67
CA PRO A 75 7.15 28.09 1.72
C PRO A 75 6.55 28.47 0.35
N GLN A 76 7.29 28.29 -0.75
CA GLN A 76 6.85 28.61 -2.12
C GLN A 76 6.77 27.39 -3.08
N ALA A 77 6.92 26.15 -2.58
CA ALA A 77 6.97 24.98 -3.46
C ALA A 77 5.60 24.52 -4.02
N ALA A 78 4.49 24.97 -3.45
CA ALA A 78 3.13 24.53 -3.82
C ALA A 78 2.75 24.79 -5.29
N GLY A 79 3.41 25.74 -5.97
CA GLY A 79 3.11 26.09 -7.36
C GLY A 79 3.77 25.21 -8.43
N ARG A 80 4.78 24.38 -8.11
CA ARG A 80 5.56 23.67 -9.14
C ARG A 80 4.92 22.37 -9.64
N LEU A 81 4.13 21.67 -8.81
CA LEU A 81 3.43 20.44 -9.24
C LEU A 81 2.22 20.75 -10.13
N ALA A 82 1.54 21.88 -9.92
CA ALA A 82 0.49 22.38 -10.82
C ALA A 82 1.02 22.73 -12.23
N ALA A 83 2.34 22.97 -12.37
CA ALA A 83 3.01 23.16 -13.65
C ALA A 83 3.36 21.83 -14.35
N ILE A 84 3.30 20.70 -13.63
CA ILE A 84 3.30 19.36 -14.23
C ILE A 84 1.85 19.03 -14.63
N ALA A 85 1.23 19.91 -15.40
CA ALA A 85 0.06 19.52 -16.15
C ALA A 85 0.52 18.42 -17.13
N VAL A 86 0.09 17.18 -16.89
CA VAL A 86 0.04 16.18 -17.97
C VAL A 86 -0.86 16.82 -19.01
N ALA A 87 -0.27 17.32 -20.09
CA ALA A 87 -1.06 17.76 -21.23
C ALA A 87 -1.94 16.56 -21.63
N GLU A 88 -3.25 16.69 -21.50
CA GLU A 88 -4.22 15.64 -21.85
C GLU A 88 -4.21 15.27 -23.35
N ASN A 89 -3.20 15.73 -24.11
CA ASN A 89 -2.96 15.43 -25.52
C ASN A 89 -1.49 15.06 -25.82
N GLY A 90 -0.77 14.47 -24.87
CA GLY A 90 0.59 13.97 -25.08
C GLY A 90 0.60 12.59 -25.76
N ALA A 91 0.27 12.52 -27.05
CA ALA A 91 0.57 11.34 -27.85
C ALA A 91 2.06 11.00 -27.68
N CYS A 92 2.37 9.77 -27.24
CA CYS A 92 3.74 9.24 -27.02
C CYS A 92 4.57 9.10 -28.32
N CYS A 93 4.30 9.93 -29.32
CA CYS A 93 4.81 9.80 -30.67
C CYS A 93 5.32 11.15 -31.11
N THR A 94 6.58 11.44 -30.78
CA THR A 94 7.33 12.45 -31.53
C THR A 94 7.64 11.86 -32.92
N PRO A 95 7.42 12.60 -34.03
CA PRO A 95 7.79 12.12 -35.35
C PRO A 95 9.27 11.75 -35.39
N THR A 96 9.59 10.58 -35.94
CA THR A 96 10.99 10.26 -36.28
C THR A 96 11.51 11.31 -37.27
N PRO A 97 12.84 11.55 -37.35
CA PRO A 97 13.43 12.54 -38.28
C PRO A 97 13.04 12.35 -39.76
N SER A 98 12.47 11.19 -40.11
CA SER A 98 11.97 10.86 -41.44
C SER A 98 10.47 11.14 -41.64
N GLY A 99 9.80 11.84 -40.71
CA GLY A 99 8.46 12.40 -40.92
C GLY A 99 7.32 11.38 -41.03
N LYS A 100 7.48 10.14 -40.55
CA LYS A 100 6.37 9.18 -40.49
C LYS A 100 5.64 9.28 -39.15
N SER A 101 4.31 9.41 -39.21
CA SER A 101 3.42 9.35 -38.06
C SER A 101 3.45 7.96 -37.44
N CYS A 102 3.50 7.86 -36.12
CA CYS A 102 3.39 6.58 -35.42
C CYS A 102 1.94 6.09 -35.47
N CYS A 103 1.63 5.21 -36.43
CA CYS A 103 0.53 4.26 -36.46
C CYS A 103 1.02 3.03 -37.22
#